data_AF-A0A9D6HWV9-F1
#
_entry.id   AF-A0A9D6HWV9-F1
#
_cell.length_a   1.000
_cell.length_b   1.000
_cell.length_c   1.000
_cell.angle_alpha   90.00
_cell.angle_beta   90.00
_cell.angle_gamma   90.00
#
_symmetry.space_group_name_H-M   'P 1'
#
loop_
_entity.id
_entity.type
_entity.pdbx_description
1 polymer ?
#
loop_
_entity_poly.entity_id
_entity_poly.type
_entity_poly.pdbx_seq_one_letter_code
_entity_poly.pdbx_strand_id
1 'polypeptide(L)'
;MFRECAGGEEEKTYRLFQTMQCIPVDDEIGKIAGLYLNRFRKSHGLQLGDSLLAATARFTKASFYTLNVRHYPMGDIAIRKDREDQP
;
A
#
# COMPACT_ATOMS: atom_id res chain seq x y z
N MET A 1 11.29 -24.32 -17.91
CA MET A 1 11.72 -24.91 -16.62
C MET A 1 11.13 -24.03 -15.51
N PHE A 2 9.92 -24.35 -15.06
CA PHE A 2 9.32 -23.68 -13.91
C PHE A 2 9.95 -24.30 -12.68
N ARG A 3 10.79 -23.51 -12.00
CA ARG A 3 11.44 -23.90 -10.75
C ARG A 3 10.34 -23.95 -9.70
N GLU A 4 10.07 -25.13 -9.15
CA GLU A 4 9.20 -25.28 -7.98
C GLU A 4 9.70 -24.31 -6.90
N CYS A 5 8.85 -23.36 -6.52
CA CYS A 5 9.09 -22.53 -5.36
C CYS A 5 9.24 -23.46 -4.15
N ALA A 6 10.25 -23.22 -3.33
CA ALA A 6 10.53 -24.05 -2.15
C ALA A 6 9.29 -24.06 -1.25
N GLY A 7 8.58 -25.19 -1.15
CA GLY A 7 7.27 -25.30 -0.48
C GLY A 7 7.21 -24.90 1.00
N GLY A 8 8.34 -24.57 1.62
CA GLY A 8 8.40 -23.98 2.97
C GLY A 8 8.35 -22.45 3.02
N GLU A 9 8.66 -21.73 1.94
CA GLU A 9 8.63 -20.25 1.90
C GLU A 9 7.20 -19.72 1.73
N GLU A 10 6.39 -20.41 0.94
CA GLU A 10 4.97 -20.09 0.73
C GLU A 10 4.18 -20.13 2.04
N GLU A 11 4.37 -21.19 2.82
CA GLU A 11 3.71 -21.41 4.11
C GLU A 11 4.09 -20.34 5.15
N LYS A 12 5.38 -19.98 5.25
CA LYS A 12 5.84 -18.92 6.16
C LYS A 12 5.25 -17.55 5.78
N THR A 13 5.19 -17.27 4.48
CA THR A 13 4.63 -16.04 3.93
C THR A 13 3.13 -15.96 4.21
N TYR A 14 2.41 -17.06 4.00
CA TYR A 14 0.98 -17.14 4.26
C TYR A 14 0.66 -16.87 5.74
N ARG A 15 1.39 -17.52 6.66
CA ARG A 15 1.23 -17.27 8.10
C ARG A 15 1.49 -15.83 8.50
N LEU A 16 2.47 -15.17 7.88
CA LEU A 16 2.73 -13.75 8.12
C LEU A 16 1.51 -12.91 7.72
N PHE A 17 0.96 -13.12 6.52
CA PHE A 17 -0.21 -12.39 6.04
C PHE A 17 -1.46 -12.65 6.88
N GLN A 18 -1.63 -13.84 7.45
CA GLN A 18 -2.75 -14.14 8.35
C GLN A 18 -2.76 -13.31 9.63
N THR A 19 -1.62 -12.72 10.03
CA THR A 19 -1.57 -11.81 11.19
C THR A 19 -2.03 -10.39 10.86
N MET A 20 -2.21 -10.06 9.58
CA MET A 20 -2.60 -8.74 9.10
C MET A 20 -4.09 -8.71 8.75
N GLN A 21 -4.73 -7.56 8.99
CA GLN A 21 -6.11 -7.36 8.56
C GLN A 21 -6.14 -6.97 7.08
N CYS A 22 -6.80 -7.78 6.25
CA CYS A 22 -7.08 -7.42 4.86
C CYS A 22 -8.26 -6.45 4.79
N ILE A 23 -8.05 -5.30 4.14
CA ILE A 23 -9.08 -4.29 3.91
C ILE A 23 -9.61 -4.47 2.49
N PRO A 24 -10.91 -4.77 2.30
CA PRO A 24 -11.48 -4.89 0.97
C PRO A 24 -11.47 -3.52 0.27
N VAL A 25 -11.21 -3.53 -1.04
CA VAL A 25 -11.32 -2.33 -1.87
C VAL A 25 -12.78 -2.15 -2.25
N ASP A 26 -13.39 -1.06 -1.81
CA ASP A 26 -14.74 -0.65 -2.18
C ASP A 26 -14.73 0.43 -3.27
N ASP A 27 -15.93 0.83 -3.71
CA ASP A 27 -16.10 1.84 -4.75
C ASP A 27 -15.54 3.21 -4.34
N GLU A 28 -15.57 3.55 -3.04
CA GLU A 28 -15.06 4.83 -2.53
C GLU A 28 -13.52 4.86 -2.57
N ILE A 29 -12.86 3.78 -2.15
CA ILE A 29 -11.42 3.59 -2.29
C ILE A 29 -11.02 3.65 -3.77
N GLY A 30 -11.79 2.99 -4.65
CA GLY A 30 -11.57 3.02 -6.09
C GLY A 30 -11.64 4.43 -6.68
N LYS A 31 -12.64 5.23 -6.28
CA LYS A 31 -12.77 6.64 -6.70
C LYS A 31 -11.57 7.48 -6.25
N ILE A 32 -11.16 7.35 -4.98
CA ILE A 32 -10.01 8.08 -4.43
C ILE A 32 -8.72 7.68 -5.17
N ALA A 33 -8.51 6.39 -5.43
CA ALA A 33 -7.36 5.90 -6.18
C ALA A 33 -7.33 6.48 -7.61
N GLY A 34 -8.49 6.54 -8.27
CA GLY A 34 -8.62 7.17 -9.59
C GLY A 34 -8.26 8.66 -9.58
N LEU A 35 -8.64 9.41 -8.55
CA LEU A 35 -8.26 10.82 -8.38
C LEU A 35 -6.75 10.98 -8.20
N TYR A 36 -6.12 10.10 -7.41
CA TYR A 36 -4.67 10.11 -7.24
C TYR A 36 -3.93 9.77 -8.52
N LEU A 37 -4.38 8.78 -9.28
CA LEU A 37 -3.81 8.46 -10.58
C LEU A 37 -3.93 9.65 -11.55
N ASN A 38 -5.11 10.27 -11.63
CA ASN A 38 -5.31 11.40 -12.52
C ASN A 38 -4.32 12.54 -12.20
N ARG A 39 -4.10 12.80 -10.90
CA ARG A 39 -3.23 13.89 -10.43
C ARG A 39 -1.73 13.58 -10.52
N PHE A 40 -1.32 12.36 -10.18
CA PHE A 40 0.09 12.03 -9.91
C PHE A 40 0.72 11.02 -10.89
N ARG A 41 -0.06 10.36 -11.75
CA ARG A 41 0.48 9.39 -12.72
C ARG A 41 1.48 10.03 -13.68
N LYS A 42 1.18 11.24 -14.19
CA LYS A 42 2.06 11.94 -15.16
C LYS A 42 3.27 12.60 -14.52
N SER A 43 3.15 13.05 -13.27
CA SER A 43 4.18 13.85 -12.59
C SER A 43 5.12 13.02 -11.72
N HIS A 44 4.61 11.96 -11.07
CA HIS A 44 5.35 11.16 -10.10
C HIS A 44 5.35 9.66 -10.43
N GLY A 45 4.85 9.28 -11.61
CA GLY A 45 4.84 7.88 -12.06
C GLY A 45 3.96 6.96 -11.20
N LEU A 46 2.97 7.52 -10.48
CA LEU A 46 2.11 6.76 -9.57
C LEU A 46 1.41 5.61 -10.30
N GLN A 47 1.56 4.39 -9.79
CA GLN A 47 0.95 3.18 -10.34
C GLN A 47 -0.41 2.89 -9.69
N LEU A 48 -1.21 2.02 -10.33
CA LEU A 48 -2.53 1.63 -9.82
C LEU A 48 -2.45 1.03 -8.41
N GLY A 49 -1.51 0.11 -8.17
CA GLY A 49 -1.30 -0.49 -6.86
C GLY A 49 -0.98 0.55 -5.78
N ASP A 50 -0.03 1.45 -6.05
CA ASP A 50 0.32 2.54 -5.13
C ASP A 50 -0.88 3.45 -4.84
N SER A 51 -1.66 3.78 -5.87
CA SER A 51 -2.84 4.64 -5.70
C SER A 51 -3.92 3.99 -4.84
N LEU A 52 -4.10 2.67 -4.94
CA LEU A 52 -5.03 1.92 -4.10
C LEU A 52 -4.54 1.86 -2.66
N LEU A 53 -3.25 1.61 -2.43
CA LEU A 53 -2.66 1.62 -1.10
C LEU A 53 -2.82 2.99 -0.42
N ALA A 54 -2.54 4.08 -1.15
CA ALA A 54 -2.75 5.44 -0.65
C ALA A 54 -4.23 5.74 -0.38
N ALA A 55 -5.12 5.32 -1.27
CA ALA A 55 -6.56 5.52 -1.13
C ALA A 55 -7.12 4.79 0.09
N THR A 56 -6.71 3.54 0.29
CA THR A 56 -7.09 2.74 1.47
C THR A 56 -6.60 3.41 2.75
N ALA A 57 -5.35 3.90 2.79
CA ALA A 57 -4.81 4.60 3.94
C ALA A 57 -5.58 5.90 4.26
N ARG A 58 -5.93 6.68 3.23
CA ARG A 58 -6.77 7.86 3.39
C ARG A 58 -8.17 7.51 3.92
N PHE A 59 -8.80 6.49 3.34
CA PHE A 59 -10.16 6.09 3.69
C PHE A 59 -10.25 5.59 5.14
N THR A 60 -9.29 4.77 5.54
CA THR A 60 -9.21 4.17 6.88
C THR A 60 -8.60 5.11 7.93
N LYS A 61 -8.05 6.25 7.50
CA LYS A 61 -7.26 7.19 8.32
C LYS A 61 -6.10 6.50 9.06
N ALA A 62 -5.58 5.42 8.50
CA ALA A 62 -4.48 4.66 9.07
C ALA A 62 -3.13 5.33 8.77
N SER A 63 -2.14 5.07 9.63
CA SER A 63 -0.74 5.38 9.34
C SER A 63 -0.26 4.57 8.13
N PHE A 64 0.27 5.26 7.13
CA PHE A 64 0.77 4.65 5.91
C PHE A 64 2.28 4.42 6.02
N TYR A 65 2.68 3.14 6.03
CA TYR A 65 4.08 2.74 6.11
C TYR A 65 4.58 2.37 4.72
N THR A 66 5.62 3.06 4.24
CA THR A 66 6.24 2.78 2.94
C THR A 66 7.71 3.18 2.92
N LEU A 67 8.53 2.36 2.26
CA LEU A 67 9.92 2.69 1.97
C LEU A 67 10.05 3.68 0.79
N ASN A 68 9.02 3.77 -0.06
CA ASN A 68 9.02 4.55 -1.30
C ASN A 68 8.28 5.89 -1.14
N VAL A 69 8.57 6.63 -0.07
CA VAL A 69 7.87 7.88 0.28
C VAL A 69 7.78 8.88 -0.88
N ARG A 70 8.79 8.93 -1.76
CA ARG A 70 8.82 9.82 -2.95
C ARG A 70 7.67 9.60 -3.93
N HIS A 71 7.07 8.40 -3.96
CA HIS A 71 5.97 8.07 -4.86
C HIS A 71 4.63 8.61 -4.37
N TYR A 72 4.57 9.12 -3.13
CA TYR A 72 3.35 9.54 -2.47
C TYR A 72 3.40 11.03 -2.13
N PRO A 73 3.30 11.94 -3.12
CA PRO A 73 3.29 13.39 -2.91
C PRO A 73 1.95 13.92 -2.33
N MET A 74 1.17 13.03 -1.73
CA MET A 74 -0.17 13.28 -1.22
C MET A 74 -0.07 13.79 0.21
N GLY A 75 -0.60 14.99 0.48
CA GLY A 75 -0.59 15.60 1.81
C GLY A 75 -1.72 15.14 2.73
N ASP A 76 -2.64 14.32 2.22
CA ASP A 76 -3.84 13.84 2.91
C ASP A 76 -3.69 12.41 3.46
N ILE A 77 -2.48 11.85 3.45
CA ILE A 77 -2.13 10.57 4.07
C ILE A 77 -1.03 10.74 5.12
N ALA A 78 -1.17 10.07 6.26
CA ALA A 78 -0.20 10.13 7.35
C ALA A 78 0.94 9.13 7.11
N ILE A 79 1.99 9.56 6.41
CA ILE A 79 3.15 8.68 6.14
C ILE A 79 4.04 8.58 7.39
N ARG A 80 4.29 7.36 7.85
CA ARG A 80 5.23 7.06 8.94
C ARG A 80 6.52 6.45 8.37
N LYS A 81 7.63 6.75 9.02
CA LYS A 81 8.93 6.12 8.77
C LYS A 81 9.31 5.36 10.03
N ASP A 82 9.56 4.07 9.86
CA ASP A 82 9.65 3.05 10.90
C ASP A 82 10.98 3.11 11.67
N ARG A 83 11.64 4.28 11.73
CA ARG A 83 12.91 4.42 12.43
C ARG A 83 12.83 5.06 13.81
N GLU A 84 11.69 5.64 14.22
CA GLU A 84 11.50 6.23 15.56
C GLU A 84 10.02 6.26 15.91
N ASP A 85 9.49 5.13 16.41
CA ASP A 85 8.39 5.09 17.38
C ASP A 85 8.17 3.63 17.80
N GLN A 86 9.10 3.12 18.61
CA GLN A 86 8.80 2.06 19.56
C GLN A 86 9.01 2.67 20.96
N PRO A 87 8.01 2.66 21.85
CA PRO A 87 8.28 2.83 23.28
C PRO A 87 9.13 1.67 23.81
#